data_AF-A0A4Q5RX41-F1
#
_entry.id   AF-A0A4Q5RX41-F1
#
_cell.length_a   1.000
_cell.length_b   1.000
_cell.length_c   1.000
_cell.angle_alpha   90.00
_cell.angle_beta   90.00
_cell.angle_gamma   90.00
#
_symmetry.space_group_name_H-M   'P 1'
#
loop_
_entity.id
_entity.type
_entity.pdbx_description
1 polymer ?
#
loop_
_entity_poly.entity_id
_entity_poly.type
_entity_poly.pdbx_seq_one_letter_code
_entity_poly.pdbx_strand_id
1 'polypeptide(L)' 'MMHNMFEQVQGEVPREEADRLRHKAAQCRRLAIGIADHQTSIALKALAEEYERDAGLSAERPRSAA' A
#
# COMPACT_ATOMS: atom_id res chain seq x y z
N MET A 1 -24.10 20.32 2.64
CA MET A 1 -23.12 19.76 3.59
C MET A 1 -22.93 18.30 3.19
N MET A 2 -21.78 17.77 2.75
CA MET A 2 -20.36 18.10 2.85
C MET A 2 -19.66 17.45 1.65
N HIS A 3 -18.79 18.14 0.93
CA HIS A 3 -17.64 17.56 0.21
C HIS A 3 -16.64 18.69 -0.04
N ASN A 4 -16.07 19.21 1.05
CA ASN A 4 -14.92 20.11 1.00
C ASN A 4 -13.66 19.33 1.38
N MET A 5 -12.54 19.75 0.78
CA MET A 5 -11.15 19.37 1.04
C MET A 5 -10.59 18.24 0.15
N PHE A 6 -10.35 18.59 -1.11
CA PHE A 6 -9.40 17.92 -2.00
C PHE A 6 -8.09 18.74 -2.14
N GLU A 7 -7.85 19.69 -1.23
CA GLU A 7 -6.69 20.57 -1.26
C GLU A 7 -5.77 20.28 -0.08
N GLN A 8 -4.47 20.29 -0.38
CA GLN A 8 -3.31 20.19 0.51
C GLN A 8 -2.88 18.78 0.94
N VAL A 9 -2.34 18.01 -0.01
CA VAL A 9 -1.26 17.08 0.33
C VAL A 9 -0.13 17.17 -0.70
N GLN A 10 0.73 18.18 -0.56
CA GLN A 10 2.00 18.22 -1.31
C GLN A 10 3.23 18.17 -0.38
N GLY A 11 3.05 17.83 0.90
CA GLY A 11 4.13 17.73 1.89
C GLY A 11 4.33 16.36 2.56
N GLU A 12 3.36 15.43 2.46
CA GLU A 12 3.31 14.14 3.19
C GLU A 12 3.35 12.89 2.28
N VAL A 13 3.63 13.10 0.99
CA VAL A 13 3.57 12.09 -0.08
C VAL A 13 4.23 10.74 0.23
N PRO A 14 5.43 10.64 0.85
CA PRO A 14 6.06 9.33 1.06
C PRO A 14 5.40 8.49 2.17
N ARG A 15 4.79 9.12 3.19
CA ARG A 15 4.06 8.38 4.23
C ARG A 15 2.71 7.89 3.74
N GLU A 16 1.98 8.75 3.02
CA GLU A 16 0.70 8.36 2.45
C GLU A 16 0.84 7.22 1.44
N GLU A 17 1.89 7.23 0.61
CA GLU A 17 2.12 6.15 -0.35
C GLU A 17 2.48 4.83 0.36
N ALA A 18 3.34 4.88 1.37
CA ALA A 18 3.65 3.70 2.18
C ALA A 18 2.39 3.12 2.85
N ASP A 19 1.50 3.97 3.36
CA ASP A 19 0.25 3.54 3.99
C ASP A 19 -0.76 3.00 2.98
N ARG A 20 -0.85 3.59 1.78
CA ARG A 20 -1.64 3.03 0.66
C ARG A 20 -1.15 1.65 0.26
N LEU A 21 0.16 1.46 0.15
CA LEU A 21 0.77 0.18 -0.19
C LEU A 21 0.51 -0.87 0.89
N ARG A 22 0.66 -0.52 2.18
CA ARG A 22 0.28 -1.40 3.30
C ARG A 22 -1.21 -1.77 3.27
N HIS A 23 -2.08 -0.83 2.92
CA HIS A 23 -3.50 -1.11 2.81
C HIS A 23 -3.80 -2.11 1.69
N LYS A 24 -3.17 -1.95 0.51
CA LYS A 24 -3.28 -2.91 -0.61
C LYS A 24 -2.77 -4.29 -0.21
N ALA A 25 -1.64 -4.38 0.50
CA ALA A 25 -1.13 -5.64 1.02
C ALA A 25 -2.14 -6.34 1.95
N ALA A 26 -2.75 -5.60 2.88
CA ALA A 26 -3.77 -6.13 3.77
C ALA A 26 -5.01 -6.63 3.02
N GLN A 27 -5.44 -5.92 1.97
CA GLN A 27 -6.54 -6.35 1.11
C GLN A 27 -6.21 -7.66 0.39
N CYS A 28 -5.01 -7.77 -0.20
CA CYS A 28 -4.55 -8.99 -0.85
C CYS A 28 -4.50 -10.18 0.12
N ARG A 29 -4.00 -9.99 1.35
CA ARG A 29 -4.01 -11.05 2.38
C ARG A 29 -5.43 -11.48 2.76
N ARG A 30 -6.35 -10.54 2.93
CA ARG A 30 -7.77 -10.84 3.21
C ARG A 30 -8.41 -11.64 2.08
N LEU A 31 -8.19 -11.23 0.83
CA LEU A 31 -8.68 -11.95 -0.34
C LEU A 31 -8.09 -13.35 -0.44
N ALA A 32 -6.79 -13.50 -0.18
CA ALA A 32 -6.11 -14.80 -0.23
C ALA A 32 -6.66 -15.83 0.77
N ILE A 33 -7.21 -15.38 1.92
CA ILE A 33 -7.85 -16.25 2.91
C ILE A 33 -9.21 -16.75 2.42
N GLY A 34 -9.95 -15.91 1.68
CA GLY A 34 -11.30 -16.21 1.22
C GLY A 34 -11.37 -16.99 -0.10
N ILE A 35 -10.25 -17.15 -0.81
CA ILE A 35 -10.21 -17.81 -2.12
C ILE A 35 -9.87 -19.30 -1.96
N ALA A 36 -10.70 -20.15 -2.55
CA ALA A 36 -10.50 -21.60 -2.58
C ALA A 36 -9.42 -22.03 -3.57
N ASP A 37 -9.20 -21.25 -4.63
CA ASP A 37 -8.15 -21.52 -5.61
C ASP A 37 -6.75 -21.29 -5.02
N HIS A 38 -5.98 -22.37 -4.93
CA HIS A 38 -4.68 -22.35 -4.26
C HIS A 38 -3.66 -21.45 -4.97
N GLN A 39 -3.65 -21.47 -6.30
CA GLN A 39 -2.70 -20.67 -7.09
C GLN A 39 -2.99 -19.17 -6.94
N THR A 40 -4.27 -18.79 -6.98
CA THR A 40 -4.71 -17.41 -6.76
C THR A 40 -4.43 -16.96 -5.33
N SER A 41 -4.63 -17.82 -4.33
CA SER A 41 -4.27 -17.52 -2.93
C SER A 41 -2.77 -17.26 -2.77
N ILE A 42 -1.93 -18.07 -3.42
CA ILE A 42 -0.46 -17.86 -3.43
C ILE A 42 -0.11 -16.55 -4.14
N ALA A 43 -0.67 -16.29 -5.32
CA ALA A 43 -0.39 -15.07 -6.08
C ALA A 43 -0.76 -13.81 -5.29
N LEU A 44 -1.90 -13.81 -4.59
CA LEU A 44 -2.31 -12.69 -3.74
C LEU A 44 -1.40 -12.51 -2.52
N LYS A 45 -0.89 -13.59 -1.94
CA LYS A 45 0.09 -13.49 -0.84
C LYS A 45 1.41 -12.90 -1.33
N ALA A 46 1.91 -13.35 -2.48
CA ALA A 46 3.11 -12.79 -3.10
C ALA A 46 2.95 -11.29 -3.42
N LEU A 47 1.79 -10.91 -3.98
CA LEU A 47 1.48 -9.51 -4.26
C LEU A 47 1.41 -8.65 -2.98
N ALA A 48 0.91 -9.22 -1.87
CA ALA A 48 0.92 -8.53 -0.59
C ALA A 48 2.34 -8.27 -0.07
N GLU A 49 3.23 -9.25 -0.22
CA GLU A 49 4.64 -9.11 0.17
C GLU A 49 5.38 -8.07 -0.67
N GLU A 50 5.08 -7.98 -1.97
CA GLU A 50 5.61 -6.92 -2.84
C GLU A 50 5.16 -5.53 -2.39
N TYR A 51 3.87 -5.35 -2.09
CA TYR A 51 3.38 -4.08 -1.58
C TYR A 51 3.98 -3.69 -0.22
N GLU A 52 4.21 -4.65 0.67
CA GLU A 52 4.89 -4.38 1.95
C GLU A 52 6.35 -3.96 1.76
N ARG A 53 7.05 -4.57 0.80
CA ARG A 53 8.41 -4.20 0.42
C ARG A 53 8.47 -2.78 -0.15
N ASP A 54 7.58 -2.47 -1.09
CA ASP A 54 7.49 -1.15 -1.72
C ASP A 54 7.09 -0.07 -0.70
N ALA A 55 6.25 -0.42 0.28
CA ALA A 55 5.91 0.47 1.38
C ALA A 55 7.13 0.78 2.27
N GLY A 56 7.97 -0.21 2.53
CA GLY A 56 9.25 -0.03 3.24
C GLY A 56 10.16 0.93 2.49
N LEU A 57 10.39 0.67 1.20
CA LEU A 57 11.24 1.52 0.35
C LEU A 57 10.70 2.95 0.20
N SER A 58 9.37 3.12 0.17
CA SER A 58 8.73 4.43 0.11
C SER A 58 8.85 5.21 1.42
N ALA A 59 8.81 4.53 2.56
CA ALA A 59 9.02 5.13 3.88
C ALA A 59 10.49 5.48 4.14
N GLU A 60 11.43 4.76 3.52
CA GLU A 60 12.87 4.91 3.67
C GLU A 60 13.51 5.90 2.67
N ARG A 61 12.74 6.71 1.92
CA ARG A 61 13.28 7.82 1.12
C ARG A 61 13.35 9.11 1.95
N PRO A 62 14.42 9.40 2.71
CA PRO A 62 14.64 10.73 3.27
C PRO A 62 15.03 11.70 2.15
N ARG A 63 14.78 12.99 2.39
CA ARG A 63 14.99 14.16 1.51
C ARG A 63 16.45 14.44 1.09
N SER A 64 17.31 13.44 0.92
CA SER A 64 18.70 13.64 0.45
C SER A 64 18.79 13.71 -1.08
N ALA A 65 18.08 14.66 -1.67
CA ALA A 65 18.27 15.11 -3.05
C ALA A 65 17.81 16.59 -3.11
N ALA A 66 18.60 17.47 -2.49
CA ALA A 66 18.54 18.91 -2.64
C ALA A 66 19.88 19.40 -3.18
#